data_AF-A0A1B2AH12-F1
#
_entry.id   AF-A0A1B2AH12-F1
#
_cell.length_a   1.000
_cell.length_b   1.000
_cell.length_c   1.000
_cell.angle_alpha   90.00
_cell.angle_beta   90.00
_cell.angle_gamma   90.00
#
_symmetry.space_group_name_H-M   'P 1'
#
loop_
_entity.id
_entity.type
_entity.pdbx_description
1 polymer ?
#
loop_
_entity_poly.entity_id
_entity_poly.type
_entity_poly.pdbx_seq_one_letter_code
_entity_poly.pdbx_strand_id
1 'polypeptide(L)'
;MRLILTALIFAQGLMFLVLGLNFLLMPASAATGFGLSPDGAAGLAVLRADFPALFFVGGGAMIWGAWKRNGDLLLVPAAIFGIALFGRLISIFADGTAPGFWFPMLVEAAAVILSLIASRVLPHRVG
;
A
#
# COMPACT_ATOMS: atom_id res chain seq x y z
N MET A 1 -5.68 -17.02 16.15
CA MET A 1 -4.75 -15.91 15.82
C MET A 1 -4.28 -15.93 14.36
N ARG A 2 -3.69 -17.02 13.86
CA ARG A 2 -3.17 -17.09 12.48
C ARG A 2 -4.21 -16.79 11.38
N LEU A 3 -5.42 -17.34 11.48
CA LEU A 3 -6.48 -17.10 10.48
C LEU A 3 -6.92 -15.64 10.41
N ILE A 4 -7.03 -14.96 11.55
CA ILE A 4 -7.41 -13.55 11.62
C ILE A 4 -6.35 -12.70 10.93
N LEU A 5 -5.07 -12.93 11.23
CA LEU A 5 -3.96 -12.21 10.61
C LEU A 5 -3.93 -12.41 9.08
N THR A 6 -4.10 -13.65 8.61
CA THR A 6 -4.19 -13.95 7.18
C THR A 6 -5.38 -13.24 6.52
N ALA A 7 -6.56 -13.24 7.16
CA ALA A 7 -7.74 -12.56 6.64
C ALA A 7 -7.54 -11.03 6.55
N LEU A 8 -6.91 -10.42 7.55
CA LEU A 8 -6.60 -8.99 7.56
C LEU A 8 -5.64 -8.60 6.45
N ILE A 9 -4.56 -9.37 6.25
CA ILE A 9 -3.62 -9.13 5.14
C ILE A 9 -4.32 -9.29 3.80
N PHE A 10 -5.20 -10.29 3.66
CA PHE A 10 -5.92 -10.52 2.41
C PHE A 10 -6.88 -9.36 2.11
N ALA A 11 -7.64 -8.92 3.11
CA ALA A 11 -8.55 -7.78 2.98
C ALA A 11 -7.80 -6.49 2.62
N GLN A 12 -6.68 -6.22 3.28
CA GLN A 12 -5.88 -5.03 3.01
C GLN A 12 -5.17 -5.10 1.66
N GLY A 13 -4.64 -6.27 1.29
CA GLY A 13 -4.07 -6.50 -0.04
C GLY A 13 -5.11 -6.26 -1.14
N LEU A 14 -6.33 -6.77 -0.96
CA LEU A 14 -7.43 -6.57 -1.91
C LEU A 14 -7.82 -5.09 -2.02
N MET A 15 -7.89 -4.36 -0.91
CA MET A 15 -8.12 -2.91 -0.91
C MET A 15 -7.06 -2.18 -1.75
N PHE A 16 -5.78 -2.52 -1.60
CA PHE A 16 -4.72 -1.93 -2.44
C PHE A 16 -4.89 -2.30 -3.92
N LEU A 17 -5.22 -3.55 -4.25
CA LEU A 17 -5.49 -3.93 -5.64
C LEU A 17 -6.65 -3.11 -6.24
N VAL A 18 -7.71 -2.85 -5.48
CA VAL A 18 -8.81 -1.98 -5.92
C VAL A 18 -8.35 -0.55 -6.14
N LEU A 19 -7.50 0.00 -5.26
CA LEU A 19 -6.91 1.34 -5.43
C LEU A 19 -6.03 1.42 -6.69
N GLY A 20 -5.17 0.44 -6.91
CA GLY A 20 -4.34 0.34 -8.11
C GLY A 20 -5.20 0.27 -9.38
N LEU A 21 -6.28 -0.50 -9.36
CA LEU A 21 -7.21 -0.59 -10.49
C LEU A 21 -7.92 0.75 -10.74
N ASN A 22 -8.31 1.46 -9.68
CA ASN A 22 -8.92 2.77 -9.78
C ASN A 22 -7.98 3.81 -10.42
N PHE A 23 -6.70 3.83 -10.03
CA PHE A 23 -5.70 4.68 -10.67
C PHE A 23 -5.43 4.31 -12.13
N LEU A 24 -5.48 3.03 -12.47
CA LEU A 24 -5.26 2.59 -13.85
C LEU A 24 -6.41 3.02 -14.79
N LEU A 25 -7.66 2.85 -14.33
CA LEU A 25 -8.86 3.08 -15.14
C LEU A 25 -9.39 4.52 -15.07
N MET A 26 -9.39 5.12 -13.87
CA MET A 26 -9.98 6.43 -13.57
C MET A 26 -9.00 7.35 -12.82
N PRO A 27 -7.78 7.61 -13.34
CA PRO A 27 -6.71 8.30 -12.61
C PRO A 27 -7.06 9.70 -12.13
N ALA A 28 -7.78 10.50 -12.93
CA ALA A 28 -8.15 11.87 -12.54
C ALA A 28 -9.07 11.87 -11.31
N SER A 29 -10.06 10.97 -11.29
CA SER A 29 -10.95 10.80 -10.15
C SER A 29 -10.19 10.25 -8.93
N ALA A 30 -9.36 9.22 -9.13
CA ALA A 30 -8.54 8.63 -8.07
C ALA A 30 -7.59 9.65 -7.42
N ALA A 31 -6.95 10.50 -8.23
CA ALA A 31 -6.03 11.54 -7.78
C ALA A 31 -6.65 12.54 -6.80
N THR A 32 -7.94 12.88 -6.96
CA THR A 32 -8.63 13.82 -6.05
C THR A 32 -8.62 13.33 -4.60
N GLY A 33 -8.79 12.01 -4.38
CA GLY A 33 -8.75 11.40 -3.05
C GLY A 33 -7.36 11.44 -2.39
N PHE A 34 -6.32 11.69 -3.18
CA PHE A 34 -4.93 11.84 -2.76
C PHE A 34 -4.46 13.30 -2.73
N GLY A 35 -5.36 14.27 -2.99
CA GLY A 35 -5.01 15.69 -3.07
C GLY A 35 -4.17 16.04 -4.29
N LEU A 36 -4.22 15.22 -5.35
CA LEU A 36 -3.44 15.39 -6.57
C LEU A 36 -4.32 15.92 -7.71
N SER A 37 -3.73 16.77 -8.55
CA SER A 37 -4.30 17.20 -9.83
C SER A 37 -3.30 16.88 -10.95
N PRO A 38 -3.68 16.10 -11.98
CA PRO A 38 -2.76 15.77 -13.07
C PRO A 38 -2.47 16.98 -13.96
N ASP A 39 -1.21 17.18 -14.30
CA ASP A 39 -0.81 18.13 -15.33
C ASP A 39 -0.92 17.50 -16.73
N GLY A 40 -2.08 17.69 -17.35
CA GLY A 40 -2.37 17.22 -18.70
C GLY A 40 -2.17 15.72 -18.91
N ALA A 41 -1.79 15.34 -20.13
CA ALA A 41 -1.58 13.93 -20.49
C ALA A 41 -0.39 13.30 -19.76
N ALA A 42 0.65 14.07 -19.46
CA ALA A 42 1.85 13.60 -18.77
C ALA A 42 1.53 13.21 -17.32
N GLY A 43 0.83 14.07 -16.57
CA GLY A 43 0.38 13.77 -15.22
C GLY A 43 -0.53 12.53 -15.19
N LEU A 44 -1.45 12.41 -16.16
CA LEU A 44 -2.30 11.22 -16.29
C LEU A 44 -1.51 9.93 -16.59
N ALA A 45 -0.37 10.02 -17.27
CA ALA A 45 0.51 8.87 -17.52
C ALA A 45 1.23 8.43 -16.23
N VAL A 46 1.78 9.38 -15.47
CA VAL A 46 2.41 9.13 -14.17
C VAL A 46 1.44 8.46 -13.21
N LEU A 47 0.21 8.98 -13.11
CA LEU A 47 -0.82 8.39 -12.24
C LEU A 47 -1.17 6.94 -12.61
N ARG A 48 -1.14 6.57 -13.89
CA ARG A 48 -1.40 5.19 -14.34
C ARG A 48 -0.20 4.26 -14.21
N ALA A 49 1.01 4.81 -14.20
CA ALA A 49 2.22 4.02 -14.05
C ALA A 49 2.50 3.75 -12.57
N ASP A 50 2.65 4.82 -11.79
CA ASP A 50 3.34 4.72 -10.51
C ASP A 50 2.42 4.25 -9.38
N PHE A 51 1.18 4.74 -9.34
CA PHE A 51 0.21 4.31 -8.32
C PHE A 51 -0.21 2.85 -8.50
N PRO A 52 -0.54 2.36 -9.72
CA PRO A 52 -0.79 0.95 -9.94
C PRO A 52 0.44 0.10 -9.66
N ALA A 53 1.66 0.52 -10.03
CA ALA A 53 2.87 -0.21 -9.67
C ALA A 53 3.00 -0.38 -8.15
N LEU A 54 2.85 0.72 -7.39
CA LEU A 54 2.92 0.71 -5.93
C LEU A 54 1.85 -0.23 -5.33
N PHE A 55 0.58 -0.05 -5.72
CA PHE A 55 -0.53 -0.76 -5.10
C PHE A 55 -0.67 -2.21 -5.57
N PHE A 56 -0.35 -2.53 -6.83
CA PHE A 56 -0.38 -3.90 -7.32
C PHE A 56 0.78 -4.72 -6.78
N VAL A 57 1.99 -4.15 -6.69
CA VAL A 57 3.12 -4.87 -6.09
C VAL A 57 2.90 -5.04 -4.59
N GLY A 58 2.54 -3.97 -3.87
CA GLY A 58 2.25 -4.05 -2.44
C GLY A 58 1.08 -5.00 -2.14
N GLY A 59 -0.09 -4.74 -2.74
CA GLY A 59 -1.30 -5.56 -2.54
C GLY A 59 -1.14 -7.00 -3.04
N GLY A 60 -0.52 -7.20 -4.20
CA GLY A 60 -0.27 -8.52 -4.78
C GLY A 60 0.67 -9.36 -3.91
N ALA A 61 1.74 -8.77 -3.38
CA ALA A 61 2.63 -9.43 -2.44
C ALA A 61 1.93 -9.79 -1.12
N MET A 62 1.02 -8.93 -0.62
CA MET A 62 0.18 -9.25 0.54
C MET A 62 -0.71 -10.47 0.28
N ILE A 63 -1.46 -10.47 -0.83
CA ILE A 63 -2.34 -11.59 -1.22
C ILE A 63 -1.54 -12.88 -1.38
N TRP A 64 -0.45 -12.82 -2.15
CA TRP A 64 0.36 -14.00 -2.46
C TRP A 64 1.11 -14.53 -1.23
N GLY A 65 1.71 -13.64 -0.44
CA GLY A 65 2.40 -14.00 0.80
C GLY A 65 1.46 -14.67 1.80
N ALA A 66 0.25 -14.12 1.98
CA ALA A 66 -0.80 -14.72 2.80
C ALA A 66 -1.24 -16.10 2.27
N TRP A 67 -1.51 -16.23 0.97
CA TRP A 67 -1.99 -17.46 0.36
C TRP A 67 -0.93 -18.57 0.37
N LYS A 68 0.29 -18.28 -0.10
CA LYS A 68 1.40 -19.25 -0.15
C LYS A 68 2.09 -19.46 1.19
N ARG A 69 1.66 -18.75 2.24
CA ARG A 69 2.25 -18.74 3.57
C ARG A 69 3.75 -18.47 3.52
N ASN A 70 4.13 -17.42 2.78
CA ASN A 70 5.51 -17.02 2.61
C ASN A 70 5.73 -15.68 3.31
N GLY A 71 6.41 -15.72 4.45
CA GLY A 71 6.73 -14.53 5.24
C GLY A 71 7.66 -13.55 4.52
N ASP A 72 8.57 -14.04 3.67
CA ASP A 72 9.52 -13.20 2.93
C ASP A 72 8.81 -12.22 1.99
N LEU A 73 7.73 -12.68 1.34
CA LEU A 73 6.95 -11.83 0.44
C LEU A 73 6.23 -10.69 1.16
N LEU A 74 6.00 -10.81 2.47
CA LEU A 74 5.38 -9.75 3.25
C LEU A 74 6.39 -8.66 3.65
N LEU A 75 7.68 -8.85 3.43
CA LEU A 75 8.67 -7.78 3.57
C LEU A 75 8.54 -6.74 2.44
N VAL A 76 8.04 -7.15 1.26
CA VAL A 76 7.81 -6.24 0.12
C VAL A 76 6.77 -5.15 0.45
N PRO A 77 5.53 -5.47 0.87
CA PRO A 77 4.56 -4.45 1.26
C PRO A 77 5.00 -3.68 2.50
N ALA A 78 5.71 -4.31 3.44
CA ALA A 78 6.28 -3.59 4.58
C ALA A 78 7.27 -2.49 4.15
N ALA A 79 8.13 -2.77 3.16
CA ALA A 79 9.06 -1.78 2.63
C ALA A 79 8.33 -0.66 1.87
N ILE A 80 7.43 -1.01 0.94
CA ILE A 80 6.69 -0.04 0.12
C ILE A 80 5.90 0.93 0.99
N PHE A 81 5.03 0.41 1.86
CA PHE A 81 4.17 1.25 2.69
C PHE A 81 4.94 1.88 3.86
N GLY A 82 6.06 1.29 4.28
CA GLY A 82 6.97 1.91 5.25
C GLY A 82 7.63 3.16 4.70
N ILE A 83 8.09 3.13 3.46
CA ILE A 83 8.66 4.30 2.77
C ILE A 83 7.57 5.35 2.54
N ALA A 84 6.36 4.96 2.12
CA ALA A 84 5.24 5.88 1.97
C ALA A 84 4.89 6.60 3.30
N LEU A 85 4.79 5.84 4.39
CA LEU A 85 4.54 6.39 5.72
C LEU A 85 5.68 7.33 6.16
N PHE A 86 6.92 6.95 5.90
CA PHE A 86 8.07 7.79 6.19
C PHE A 86 8.04 9.13 5.44
N GLY A 87 7.65 9.12 4.15
CA GLY A 87 7.40 10.34 3.40
C GLY A 87 6.38 11.26 4.06
N ARG A 88 5.28 10.70 4.58
CA ARG A 88 4.28 11.49 5.33
C ARG A 88 4.81 12.02 6.65
N LEU A 89 5.66 11.26 7.35
CA LEU A 89 6.32 11.75 8.56
C LEU A 89 7.19 12.97 8.26
N ILE A 90 7.92 12.96 7.13
CA ILE A 90 8.66 14.14 6.68
C ILE A 90 7.72 15.33 6.47
N SER A 91 6.58 15.13 5.78
CA SER A 91 5.61 16.19 5.52
C SER A 91 5.03 16.82 6.79
N ILE A 92 4.88 16.08 7.90
CA ILE A 92 4.46 16.67 9.19
C ILE A 92 5.40 17.80 9.61
N PHE A 93 6.71 17.61 9.43
CA PHE A 93 7.72 18.59 9.84
C PHE A 93 8.02 19.64 8.77
N ALA A 94 7.94 19.27 7.49
CA ALA A 94 8.28 20.15 6.38
C ALA A 94 7.10 21.04 5.95
N ASP A 95 5.89 20.47 5.87
CA ASP A 95 4.71 21.09 5.24
C ASP A 95 3.55 21.28 6.24
N GLY A 96 3.58 20.58 7.38
CA GLY A 96 2.50 20.54 8.37
C GLY A 96 1.46 19.47 8.03
N THR A 97 0.25 19.63 8.59
CA THR A 97 -0.87 18.69 8.38
C THR A 97 -2.09 19.41 7.83
N ALA A 98 -2.94 18.67 7.11
CA ALA A 98 -4.17 19.17 6.48
C ALA A 98 -5.37 18.28 6.86
N PRO A 99 -6.62 18.74 6.63
CA PRO A 99 -7.80 17.89 6.80
C PRO A 99 -7.66 16.57 5.99
N GLY A 100 -7.90 15.44 6.64
CA GLY A 100 -7.76 14.11 6.01
C GLY A 100 -6.34 13.54 5.98
N PHE A 101 -5.33 14.27 6.44
CA PHE A 101 -3.92 13.85 6.41
C PHE A 101 -3.64 12.51 7.12
N TRP A 102 -4.32 12.26 8.24
CA TRP A 102 -4.05 11.09 9.09
C TRP A 102 -4.59 9.77 8.54
N PHE A 103 -5.64 9.80 7.71
CA PHE A 103 -6.30 8.57 7.28
C PHE A 103 -5.39 7.67 6.43
N PRO A 104 -4.70 8.18 5.39
CA PRO A 104 -3.72 7.37 4.65
C PRO A 104 -2.57 6.86 5.52
N MET A 105 -2.09 7.65 6.48
CA MET A 105 -1.04 7.22 7.42
C MET A 105 -1.47 6.00 8.23
N LEU A 106 -2.73 5.97 8.70
CA LEU A 106 -3.27 4.82 9.42
C LEU A 106 -3.31 3.57 8.53
N VAL A 107 -3.70 3.73 7.27
CA VAL A 107 -3.73 2.63 6.30
C VAL A 107 -2.33 2.10 6.01
N GLU A 108 -1.36 2.99 5.79
CA GLU A 108 0.04 2.65 5.55
C GLU A 108 0.66 1.98 6.79
N ALA A 109 0.47 2.54 7.98
CA ALA A 109 0.94 1.96 9.24
C ALA A 109 0.33 0.57 9.50
N ALA A 110 -0.98 0.40 9.25
CA ALA A 110 -1.62 -0.91 9.33
C ALA A 110 -0.98 -1.91 8.37
N ALA A 111 -0.68 -1.49 7.12
CA ALA A 111 -0.05 -2.35 6.13
C ALA A 111 1.34 -2.83 6.58
N VAL A 112 2.14 -1.89 7.11
CA VAL A 112 3.48 -2.17 7.63
C VAL A 112 3.40 -3.12 8.81
N ILE A 113 2.60 -2.80 9.82
CA ILE A 113 2.49 -3.59 11.05
C ILE A 113 1.98 -5.00 10.75
N LEU A 114 0.90 -5.13 9.97
CA LEU A 114 0.34 -6.43 9.61
C LEU A 114 1.34 -7.27 8.83
N SER A 115 2.04 -6.67 7.87
CA SER A 115 3.01 -7.37 7.04
C SER A 115 4.26 -7.80 7.82
N LEU A 116 4.76 -6.95 8.74
CA LEU A 116 5.89 -7.29 9.61
C LEU A 116 5.55 -8.36 10.65
N ILE A 117 4.37 -8.29 11.28
CA ILE A 117 3.94 -9.34 12.22
C ILE A 117 3.78 -10.65 11.46
N ALA A 118 3.14 -10.62 10.30
CA ALA A 118 2.88 -11.82 9.53
C ALA A 118 4.13 -12.42 8.88
N SER A 119 5.13 -11.61 8.51
CA SER A 119 6.42 -12.15 8.07
C SER A 119 7.07 -12.99 9.15
N ARG A 120 6.94 -12.60 10.43
CA ARG A 120 7.48 -13.36 11.56
C ARG A 120 6.66 -14.57 11.98
N VAL A 121 5.35 -14.56 11.70
CA VAL A 121 4.43 -15.64 12.09
C VAL A 121 4.30 -16.70 10.99
N LEU A 122 4.40 -16.32 9.72
CA LEU A 122 4.33 -17.25 8.60
C LEU A 122 5.70 -17.85 8.31
N PRO A 123 5.77 -19.11 7.82
CA PRO A 123 7.03 -19.72 7.49
C PRO A 123 7.73 -18.95 6.37
N HIS A 124 9.06 -18.86 6.47
CA HIS A 124 9.93 -18.38 5.42
C HIS A 124 10.25 -19.56 4.51
N ARG A 125 10.22 -19.37 3.19
CA ARG A 125 10.64 -20.43 2.28
C ARG A 125 12.14 -20.28 2.10
N VAL A 126 12.91 -21.14 2.76
CA VAL A 126 14.29 -21.38 2.33
C VAL A 126 14.18 -22.03 0.95
N GLY A 127 14.66 -21.32 -0.08
CA GLY A 127 14.68 -21.79 -1.45
C GLY A 127 15.47 -23.08 -1.61
#